data_AF-A0A7K2JQ02-F1
#
_entry.id   AF-A0A7K2JQ02-F1
#
_cell.length_a   1.000
_cell.length_b   1.000
_cell.length_c   1.000
_cell.angle_alpha   90.00
_cell.angle_beta   90.00
_cell.angle_gamma   90.00
#
_symmetry.space_group_name_H-M   'P 1'
#
loop_
_entity.id
_entity.type
_entity.pdbx_description
1 polymer ?
#
loop_
_entity_poly.entity_id
_entity_poly.type
_entity_poly.pdbx_seq_one_letter_code
_entity_poly.pdbx_strand_id
1 'polypeptide(L)' 'FNWFVDGKLVHQENGSRGALPTHPMRIMANLWPGTGVDGWLGPFSYPGTPLTARYDWVKYTKY' A
#
# COMPACT_ATOMS: atom_id res chain seq x y z
N PHE A 1 -6.41 6.23 -12.30
CA PHE A 1 -6.44 5.53 -11.00
C PHE A 1 -6.65 6.55 -9.91
N ASN A 2 -7.52 6.26 -8.95
CA ASN A 2 -7.93 7.20 -7.90
C ASN A 2 -7.69 6.53 -6.54
N TRP A 3 -7.10 7.27 -5.59
CA TRP A 3 -6.86 6.82 -4.22
C TRP A 3 -7.63 7.70 -3.25
N PHE A 4 -8.28 7.06 -2.28
CA PHE A 4 -9.15 7.71 -1.31
C PHE A 4 -8.72 7.36 0.12
N VAL A 5 -8.87 8.32 1.03
CA VAL A 5 -8.78 8.12 2.49
C VAL A 5 -10.06 8.67 3.08
N ASP A 6 -10.75 7.89 3.91
CA ASP A 6 -12.04 8.24 4.50
C ASP A 6 -13.08 8.75 3.48
N GLY A 7 -13.10 8.11 2.30
CA GLY A 7 -13.99 8.46 1.18
C GLY A 7 -13.62 9.74 0.42
N LYS A 8 -12.55 10.45 0.81
CA LYS A 8 -12.09 11.68 0.15
C LYS A 8 -10.95 11.39 -0.82
N LEU A 9 -11.01 11.96 -2.03
CA LEU A 9 -9.96 11.80 -3.04
C LEU A 9 -8.68 12.51 -2.57
N VAL A 10 -7.58 11.76 -2.46
CA VAL A 10 -6.27 12.29 -2.05
C VAL A 10 -5.24 12.26 -3.17
N HIS A 11 -5.44 11.40 -4.17
CA HIS A 11 -4.54 11.30 -5.31
C HIS A 11 -5.27 10.77 -6.53
N GLN A 12 -4.90 11.30 -7.70
CA GLN A 12 -5.35 10.84 -9.01
C GLN A 12 -4.13 10.72 -9.94
N GLU A 13 -4.00 9.56 -10.57
CA GLU A 13 -3.01 9.27 -11.60
C GLU A 13 -3.73 9.02 -12.92
N ASN A 14 -3.37 9.80 -13.94
CA ASN A 14 -4.04 9.81 -15.25
C ASN A 14 -3.15 9.28 -16.39
N GLY A 15 -1.95 8.81 -16.08
CA GLY A 15 -0.98 8.30 -17.05
C GLY A 15 -0.10 9.37 -17.68
N SER A 16 -0.22 10.64 -17.29
CA SER A 16 0.64 11.73 -17.79
C SER A 16 2.11 11.55 -17.40
N ARG A 17 2.40 10.71 -16.40
CA ARG A 17 3.74 10.45 -15.88
C ARG A 17 4.28 9.05 -16.24
N GLY A 18 3.55 8.28 -17.05
CA GLY A 18 3.94 6.94 -17.46
C GLY A 18 2.75 6.02 -17.75
N ALA A 19 3.03 4.89 -18.40
CA ALA A 19 1.99 3.89 -18.71
C ALA A 19 1.36 3.32 -17.45
N LEU A 20 0.04 3.15 -17.48
CA LEU A 20 -0.73 2.58 -16.38
C LEU A 20 -0.74 1.04 -16.44
N PRO A 21 -0.94 0.34 -15.31
CA PRO A 21 -1.09 -1.12 -15.31
C PRO A 21 -2.27 -1.60 -16.16
N THR A 22 -2.05 -2.65 -16.97
CA THR A 22 -3.03 -3.17 -17.94
C THR A 22 -3.49 -4.61 -17.71
N HIS A 23 -2.84 -5.33 -16.79
CA HIS A 23 -3.15 -6.74 -16.52
C HIS A 23 -4.05 -6.88 -15.29
N PRO A 24 -4.81 -7.99 -15.17
CA PRO A 24 -5.53 -8.30 -13.94
C PRO A 24 -4.59 -8.36 -12.72
N MET A 25 -4.99 -7.70 -11.63
CA MET A 25 -4.21 -7.63 -10.39
C MET A 25 -4.98 -8.24 -9.21
N ARG A 26 -4.28 -8.50 -8.11
CA ARG A 26 -4.84 -8.99 -6.85
C ARG A 26 -4.67 -7.94 -5.76
N ILE A 27 -5.58 -7.92 -4.78
CA ILE A 27 -5.41 -7.13 -3.56
C ILE A 27 -4.38 -7.85 -2.68
N MET A 28 -3.34 -7.14 -2.26
CA MET A 28 -2.26 -7.65 -1.41
C MET A 28 -2.02 -6.70 -0.24
N ALA A 29 -1.76 -7.24 0.94
CA ALA A 29 -1.36 -6.50 2.13
C ALA A 29 -0.21 -7.26 2.82
N ASN A 30 0.91 -6.58 3.05
CA ASN A 30 2.11 -7.18 3.63
C ASN A 30 2.57 -6.35 4.84
N LEU A 31 3.10 -7.03 5.86
CA LEU A 31 3.83 -6.42 6.97
C LEU A 31 5.23 -7.03 6.98
N TRP A 32 6.26 -6.22 6.76
CA TRP A 32 7.64 -6.67 6.71
C TRP A 32 8.60 -5.56 7.14
N PRO A 33 9.74 -5.88 7.76
CA PRO A 33 10.78 -4.90 8.05
C PRO A 33 11.53 -4.58 6.75
N GLY A 34 11.58 -3.29 6.39
CA GLY A 34 12.24 -2.80 5.19
C GLY A 34 13.76 -2.91 5.23
N THR A 35 14.31 -4.11 5.08
CA THR A 35 15.76 -4.34 5.17
C THR A 35 16.52 -3.72 3.99
N GLY A 36 17.56 -2.94 4.27
CA GLY A 36 18.46 -2.37 3.26
C GLY A 36 17.96 -1.09 2.58
N VAL A 37 16.87 -0.50 3.07
CA VAL A 37 16.25 0.72 2.51
C VAL A 37 16.06 1.81 3.57
N ASP A 38 16.92 1.83 4.58
CA ASP A 38 16.86 2.75 5.72
C ASP A 38 16.84 4.23 5.31
N GLY A 39 17.46 4.59 4.18
CA GLY A 39 17.41 5.96 3.64
C GLY A 39 15.99 6.42 3.26
N TRP A 40 15.07 5.48 3.02
CA TRP A 40 13.68 5.76 2.71
C TRP A 40 12.76 5.54 3.91
N LEU A 41 12.91 4.42 4.61
CA LEU A 41 11.98 3.99 5.68
C LEU A 41 12.45 4.35 7.09
N GLY A 42 13.69 4.81 7.25
CA GLY A 42 14.37 4.90 8.54
C GLY A 42 14.86 3.52 9.04
N PRO A 43 15.80 3.49 10.00
CA PRO A 43 16.28 2.25 10.59
C PRO A 43 15.17 1.56 11.39
N PHE A 44 15.07 0.23 11.26
CA PHE A 44 14.13 -0.57 12.05
C PHE A 44 14.82 -1.19 13.28
N SER A 45 14.22 -1.01 14.45
CA SER A 45 14.59 -1.70 15.68
C SER A 45 13.42 -2.56 16.16
N TYR A 46 13.64 -3.86 16.32
CA TYR A 46 12.60 -4.76 16.79
C TYR A 46 12.30 -4.51 18.28
N PRO A 47 11.04 -4.23 18.67
CA PRO A 47 10.70 -3.84 20.04
C PRO A 47 10.65 -5.02 21.04
N GLY A 48 11.14 -6.20 20.66
CA GLY A 48 11.08 -7.41 21.48
C GLY A 48 9.70 -8.07 21.55
N THR A 49 8.69 -7.51 20.88
CA THR A 49 7.32 -8.03 20.86
C THR A 49 6.76 -8.09 19.43
N PRO A 50 5.84 -9.03 19.12
CA PRO A 50 5.26 -9.12 17.78
C PRO A 50 4.52 -7.85 17.37
N LEU A 51 4.80 -7.38 16.15
CA LEU A 51 4.04 -6.31 15.50
C LEU A 51 2.92 -6.91 14.67
N THR A 52 1.74 -6.30 14.71
CA THR A 52 0.55 -6.81 13.99
C THR A 52 -0.14 -5.68 13.25
N ALA A 53 -0.44 -5.92 11.97
CA ALA A 53 -1.39 -5.12 11.20
C ALA A 53 -2.76 -5.80 11.24
N ARG A 54 -3.82 -5.05 11.55
CA ARG A 54 -5.19 -5.55 11.60
C ARG A 54 -6.03 -4.90 10.52
N TYR A 55 -6.83 -5.71 9.85
CA TYR A 55 -7.78 -5.29 8.83
C TYR A 55 -9.12 -5.93 9.17
N ASP A 56 -10.11 -5.13 9.53
CA ASP A 56 -11.43 -5.66 9.92
C ASP A 56 -12.17 -6.27 8.73
N TRP A 57 -12.03 -5.67 7.55
CA TRP A 57 -12.61 -6.18 6.31
C TRP A 57 -11.86 -5.65 5.09
N VAL A 58 -11.99 -6.38 3.98
CA VAL A 58 -11.55 -5.97 2.64
C VAL A 58 -12.73 -6.16 1.71
N LYS A 59 -13.02 -5.16 0.88
CA LYS A 59 -14.10 -5.20 -0.11
C LYS A 59 -13.52 -5.05 -1.52
N TYR A 60 -14.03 -5.85 -2.44
CA TYR A 60 -13.72 -5.77 -3.86
C TYR A 60 -15.00 -5.53 -4.66
N THR A 61 -14.91 -4.67 -5.68
CA THR A 61 -15.97 -4.46 -6.66
C THR A 61 -15.42 -4.83 -8.02
N LYS A 62 -16.09 -5.75 -8.70
CA LYS A 62 -15.76 -6.08 -10.09
C LYS A 62 -16.25 -4.95 -10.98
N TYR A 63 -15.35 -4.44 -11.83
CA TYR A 63 -15.70 -3.53 -12.92
C TYR A 63 -16.19 -4.31 -14.14
#